data_AF-A0A257JUY5-F1
#
_entry.id   AF-A0A257JUY5-F1
#
_cell.length_a   1.000
_cell.length_b   1.000
_cell.length_c   1.000
_cell.angle_alpha   90.00
_cell.angle_beta   90.00
_cell.angle_gamma   90.00
#
_symmetry.space_group_name_H-M   'P 1'
#
loop_
_entity.id
_entity.type
_entity.pdbx_description
1 polymer ?
#
loop_
_entity_poly.entity_id
_entity_poly.type
_entity_poly.pdbx_seq_one_letter_code
_entity_poly.pdbx_strand_id
1 'polypeptide(L)'
;MKKTLLTLLFCSILSFGQTTTKSKAHDKKIDTVTYLNSKSDFDFDKIKYENAVLKERLEQASDTINNQNSMVSGFSVIYTIITIIIALLGISLPILTYFFGIRPSQKALIEFEKNIDSKMAEYLEESRNKQIDQAIENLSEADQELVINAINFLSITNHQGFKENQIFKLFHVLKESNLDDPKKMVIANLLSSKKNIYATEYFKSVLQLKNNFKSAAIKYFANNGLSENVNLFRDSLKETSDQNKEFHMILYYCSGTNINAVIFLLNDKEFIDIIDSDFANIIKTNIQHGISSFAQSYGLTENQLKDTYLFKKFSNASS
;
A
#
# COMPACT_ATOMS: atom_id res chain seq x y z
N MET A 1 -14.59 26.62 -25.95
CA MET A 1 -14.18 26.55 -27.36
C MET A 1 -14.51 25.16 -27.91
N LYS A 2 -15.48 25.05 -28.82
CA LYS A 2 -15.66 23.98 -29.84
C LYS A 2 -17.05 24.14 -30.46
N LYS A 3 -17.17 25.09 -31.38
CA LYS A 3 -18.25 25.23 -32.36
C LYS A 3 -17.61 25.69 -33.66
N THR A 4 -16.97 24.77 -34.36
CA THR A 4 -16.40 25.00 -35.69
C THR A 4 -16.08 23.65 -36.32
N LEU A 5 -17.10 22.99 -36.87
CA LEU A 5 -16.90 21.96 -37.90
C LEU A 5 -18.20 21.68 -38.68
N LEU A 6 -18.93 22.73 -39.06
CA LEU A 6 -20.13 22.60 -39.88
C LEU A 6 -20.23 23.77 -40.88
N THR A 7 -19.21 23.92 -41.71
CA THR A 7 -19.21 24.90 -42.80
C THR A 7 -18.19 24.47 -43.85
N LEU A 8 -18.50 23.41 -44.60
CA LEU A 8 -17.77 23.08 -45.84
C LEU A 8 -18.51 21.98 -46.61
N LEU A 9 -19.70 22.29 -47.13
CA LEU A 9 -20.34 21.56 -48.24
C LEU A 9 -21.69 22.21 -48.54
N PHE A 10 -21.72 23.35 -49.22
CA PHE A 10 -22.85 23.82 -50.03
C PHE A 10 -22.47 25.15 -50.71
N CYS A 11 -21.70 25.08 -51.78
CA CYS A 11 -21.50 26.22 -52.70
C CYS A 11 -21.08 25.71 -54.07
N SER A 12 -22.04 25.13 -54.81
CA SER A 12 -21.90 24.94 -56.25
C SER A 12 -23.29 24.71 -56.87
N ILE A 13 -24.06 25.79 -57.02
CA ILE A 13 -25.21 25.85 -57.93
C ILE A 13 -24.98 27.02 -58.88
N LEU A 14 -24.49 26.66 -60.07
CA LEU A 14 -24.90 27.10 -61.41
C LEU A 14 -25.12 28.61 -61.65
N SER A 15 -24.16 29.24 -62.33
CA SER A 15 -24.33 30.46 -63.12
C SER A 15 -23.60 30.31 -64.46
N PHE A 16 -24.36 30.11 -65.54
CA PHE A 16 -24.03 30.35 -66.95
C PHE A 16 -25.39 30.31 -67.66
N GLY A 17 -25.88 31.27 -68.43
CA GLY A 17 -25.30 32.44 -69.08
C GLY A 17 -26.05 32.58 -70.42
N GLN A 18 -27.15 33.35 -70.44
CA GLN A 18 -27.89 33.67 -71.66
C GLN A 18 -27.02 34.52 -72.59
N THR A 19 -26.88 34.13 -73.86
CA THR A 19 -26.41 35.02 -74.93
C THR A 19 -27.48 35.17 -75.99
N THR A 20 -27.84 36.42 -76.24
CA THR A 20 -28.77 36.88 -77.27
C THR A 20 -27.96 37.31 -78.50
N THR A 21 -28.40 36.95 -79.69
CA THR A 21 -27.90 37.52 -80.95
C THR A 21 -29.05 38.17 -81.71
N LYS A 22 -28.97 39.51 -81.83
CA LYS A 22 -29.74 40.35 -82.78
C LYS A 22 -28.95 40.46 -84.10
N SER A 23 -29.63 40.42 -85.25
CA SER A 23 -29.18 41.07 -86.50
C SER A 23 -30.35 41.14 -87.50
N LYS A 24 -30.97 42.32 -87.62
CA LYS A 24 -30.94 43.29 -88.73
C LYS A 24 -32.00 43.07 -89.82
N ALA A 25 -32.84 44.10 -89.96
CA ALA A 25 -33.82 44.31 -91.01
C ALA A 25 -33.13 44.73 -92.33
N HIS A 26 -33.74 44.36 -93.46
CA HIS A 26 -33.61 45.09 -94.70
C HIS A 26 -34.95 45.05 -95.46
N ASP A 27 -35.47 46.25 -95.74
CA ASP A 27 -36.64 46.51 -96.57
C ASP A 27 -36.44 46.02 -98.01
N LYS A 28 -37.48 45.40 -98.59
CA LYS A 28 -37.78 45.53 -100.02
C LYS A 28 -39.27 45.25 -100.28
N LYS A 29 -39.92 46.25 -100.89
CA LYS A 29 -41.32 46.26 -101.33
C LYS A 29 -41.40 45.85 -102.82
N ILE A 30 -42.53 45.27 -103.22
CA ILE A 30 -43.02 44.97 -104.60
C ILE A 30 -42.42 43.65 -105.18
N ASP A 31 -43.15 42.64 -105.67
CA ASP A 31 -44.46 42.57 -106.35
C ASP A 31 -45.25 41.29 -105.96
N THR A 32 -46.51 41.45 -105.60
CA THR A 32 -47.53 40.40 -105.42
C THR A 32 -48.12 40.02 -106.78
N VAL A 33 -48.04 38.73 -107.17
CA VAL A 33 -49.13 37.95 -107.85
C VAL A 33 -48.64 36.58 -108.38
N THR A 34 -47.34 36.28 -108.44
CA THR A 34 -46.86 35.03 -109.11
C THR A 34 -46.01 34.08 -108.23
N TYR A 35 -46.28 33.99 -106.93
CA TYR A 35 -45.47 33.16 -105.99
C TYR A 35 -46.28 32.38 -104.94
N LEU A 36 -47.54 32.02 -105.25
CA LEU A 36 -48.44 31.36 -104.30
C LEU A 36 -48.70 29.86 -104.55
N ASN A 37 -48.08 29.23 -105.55
CA ASN A 37 -48.34 27.81 -105.87
C ASN A 37 -47.14 26.85 -105.67
N SER A 38 -46.05 27.26 -105.00
CA SER A 38 -44.89 26.37 -104.74
C SER A 38 -44.43 26.33 -103.27
N LYS A 39 -45.18 26.92 -102.33
CA LYS A 39 -44.76 27.11 -100.93
C LYS A 39 -45.57 26.30 -99.89
N SER A 40 -46.68 25.65 -100.28
CA SER A 40 -47.52 24.89 -99.35
C SER A 40 -46.92 23.54 -98.93
N ASP A 41 -46.20 22.86 -99.81
CA ASP A 41 -45.58 21.56 -99.49
C ASP A 41 -44.28 21.73 -98.70
N PHE A 42 -43.56 22.84 -98.89
CA PHE A 42 -42.29 23.11 -98.19
C PHE A 42 -42.48 23.49 -96.71
N ASP A 43 -43.64 24.03 -96.32
CA ASP A 43 -43.93 24.43 -94.93
C ASP A 43 -44.44 23.24 -94.09
N PHE A 44 -45.17 22.29 -94.69
CA PHE A 44 -45.71 21.13 -93.97
C PHE A 44 -44.62 20.15 -93.54
N ASP A 45 -43.64 19.87 -94.40
CA ASP A 45 -42.50 19.00 -94.06
C ASP A 45 -41.58 19.65 -93.03
N LYS A 46 -41.43 20.98 -93.06
CA LYS A 46 -40.67 21.73 -92.07
C LYS A 46 -41.35 21.70 -90.69
N ILE A 47 -42.68 21.89 -90.64
CA ILE A 47 -43.46 21.81 -89.39
C ILE A 47 -43.46 20.37 -88.83
N LYS A 48 -43.52 19.35 -89.69
CA LYS A 48 -43.44 17.94 -89.27
C LYS A 48 -42.06 17.59 -88.73
N TYR A 49 -40.99 18.09 -89.37
CA TYR A 49 -39.62 17.94 -88.89
C TYR A 49 -39.38 18.68 -87.57
N GLU A 50 -39.84 19.92 -87.44
CA GLU A 50 -39.73 20.70 -86.20
C GLU A 50 -40.49 20.05 -85.04
N ASN A 51 -41.68 19.48 -85.28
CA ASN A 51 -42.41 18.72 -84.26
C ASN A 51 -41.73 17.40 -83.90
N ALA A 52 -41.12 16.71 -84.86
CA ALA A 52 -40.34 15.50 -84.59
C ALA A 52 -39.12 15.82 -83.72
N VAL A 53 -38.38 16.89 -84.05
CA VAL A 53 -37.25 17.40 -83.26
C VAL A 53 -37.70 17.88 -81.89
N LEU A 54 -38.87 18.53 -81.78
CA LEU A 54 -39.42 18.95 -80.49
C LEU A 54 -39.76 17.76 -79.60
N LYS A 55 -40.36 16.71 -80.19
CA LYS A 55 -40.71 15.48 -79.49
C LYS A 55 -39.47 14.75 -79.01
N GLU A 56 -38.45 14.62 -79.85
CA GLU A 56 -37.17 14.03 -79.49
C GLU A 56 -36.45 14.81 -78.37
N ARG A 57 -36.50 16.14 -78.41
CA ARG A 57 -35.96 16.99 -77.33
C ARG A 57 -36.75 16.88 -76.04
N LEU A 58 -38.07 16.74 -76.12
CA LEU A 58 -38.94 16.50 -74.96
C LEU A 58 -38.64 15.14 -74.32
N GLU A 59 -38.41 14.12 -75.14
CA GLU A 59 -38.06 12.77 -74.70
C GLU A 59 -36.66 12.77 -74.04
N GLN A 60 -35.67 13.42 -74.65
CA GLN A 60 -34.35 13.62 -74.04
C GLN A 60 -34.40 14.42 -72.73
N ALA A 61 -35.22 15.47 -72.66
CA ALA A 61 -35.40 16.26 -71.44
C ALA A 61 -36.09 15.43 -70.35
N SER A 62 -37.10 14.64 -70.71
CA SER A 62 -37.79 13.70 -69.81
C SER A 62 -36.83 12.65 -69.26
N ASP A 63 -36.00 12.05 -70.12
CA ASP A 63 -35.00 11.06 -69.70
C ASP A 63 -33.93 11.67 -68.81
N THR A 64 -33.52 12.92 -69.09
CA THR A 64 -32.58 13.66 -68.24
C THR A 64 -33.19 13.96 -66.88
N ILE A 65 -34.45 14.39 -66.82
CA ILE A 65 -35.18 14.64 -65.57
C ILE A 65 -35.36 13.33 -64.78
N ASN A 66 -35.72 12.23 -65.45
CA ASN A 66 -35.88 10.92 -64.82
C ASN A 66 -34.55 10.40 -64.26
N ASN A 67 -33.44 10.54 -64.99
CA ASN A 67 -32.11 10.20 -64.48
C ASN A 67 -31.67 11.10 -63.32
N GLN A 68 -31.97 12.40 -63.37
CA GLN A 68 -31.68 13.31 -62.26
C GLN A 68 -32.53 12.98 -61.02
N ASN A 69 -33.82 12.67 -61.18
CA ASN A 69 -34.68 12.22 -60.07
C ASN A 69 -34.20 10.89 -59.48
N SER A 70 -33.77 9.95 -60.33
CA SER A 70 -33.17 8.68 -59.90
C SER A 70 -31.88 8.91 -59.09
N MET A 71 -31.00 9.80 -59.56
CA MET A 71 -29.80 10.21 -58.84
C MET A 71 -30.13 10.86 -57.49
N VAL A 72 -31.08 11.80 -57.45
CA VAL A 72 -31.50 12.49 -56.22
C VAL A 72 -32.11 11.51 -55.22
N SER A 73 -32.93 10.57 -55.69
CA SER A 73 -33.49 9.49 -54.87
C SER A 73 -32.38 8.59 -54.30
N GLY A 74 -31.38 8.23 -55.12
CA GLY A 74 -30.20 7.49 -54.69
C GLY A 74 -29.39 8.21 -53.60
N PHE A 75 -29.18 9.52 -53.72
CA PHE A 75 -28.53 10.31 -52.67
C PHE A 75 -29.34 10.35 -51.38
N SER A 76 -30.67 10.49 -51.46
CA SER A 76 -31.55 10.49 -50.29
C SER A 76 -31.42 9.18 -49.49
N VAL A 77 -31.42 8.03 -50.17
CA VAL A 77 -31.23 6.71 -49.55
C VAL A 77 -29.87 6.60 -48.86
N ILE A 78 -28.79 7.05 -49.51
CA ILE A 78 -27.44 7.05 -48.93
C ILE A 78 -27.39 7.93 -47.68
N TYR A 79 -27.98 9.13 -47.70
CA TYR A 79 -28.06 10.01 -46.53
C TYR A 79 -28.85 9.37 -45.38
N THR A 80 -29.95 8.68 -45.67
CA THR A 80 -30.71 7.95 -44.64
C THR A 80 -29.86 6.84 -44.01
N ILE A 81 -29.15 6.05 -44.82
CA ILE A 81 -28.25 4.98 -44.33
C ILE A 81 -27.15 5.57 -43.44
N ILE A 82 -26.47 6.63 -43.90
CA ILE A 82 -25.43 7.32 -43.13
C ILE A 82 -26.00 7.85 -41.80
N THR A 83 -27.19 8.46 -41.83
CA THR A 83 -27.84 9.00 -40.63
C THR A 83 -28.18 7.89 -39.63
N ILE A 84 -28.66 6.74 -40.09
CA ILE A 84 -28.91 5.56 -39.25
C ILE A 84 -27.61 5.06 -38.61
N ILE A 85 -26.52 5.00 -39.37
CA ILE A 85 -25.21 4.60 -38.85
C ILE A 85 -24.73 5.59 -37.78
N ILE A 86 -24.84 6.90 -38.01
CA ILE A 86 -24.45 7.92 -37.03
C ILE A 86 -25.32 7.82 -35.77
N ALA A 87 -26.63 7.60 -35.90
CA ALA A 87 -27.53 7.40 -34.77
C ALA A 87 -27.17 6.15 -33.95
N LEU A 88 -26.88 5.03 -34.64
CA LEU A 88 -26.41 3.80 -33.99
C LEU A 88 -25.08 4.01 -33.28
N LEU A 89 -24.13 4.74 -33.89
CA LEU A 89 -22.87 5.10 -33.24
C LEU A 89 -23.10 5.99 -32.00
N GLY A 90 -24.01 6.96 -32.09
CA GLY A 90 -24.37 7.85 -30.98
C GLY A 90 -24.94 7.12 -29.76
N ILE A 91 -25.62 5.99 -29.97
CA ILE A 91 -26.16 5.15 -28.88
C ILE A 91 -25.14 4.09 -28.42
N SER A 92 -24.45 3.45 -29.36
CA SER A 92 -23.54 2.34 -29.06
C SER A 92 -22.25 2.77 -28.37
N LEU A 93 -21.66 3.93 -28.73
CA LEU A 93 -20.44 4.43 -28.11
C LEU A 93 -20.59 4.67 -26.59
N PRO A 94 -21.63 5.38 -26.10
CA PRO A 94 -21.86 5.53 -24.66
C PRO A 94 -22.05 4.20 -23.93
N ILE A 95 -22.79 3.25 -24.52
CA ILE A 95 -23.01 1.92 -23.94
C ILE A 95 -21.69 1.16 -23.83
N LEU A 96 -20.92 1.09 -24.91
CA LEU A 96 -19.60 0.43 -24.90
C LEU A 96 -18.66 1.10 -23.90
N THR A 97 -18.61 2.44 -23.88
CA THR A 97 -17.78 3.20 -22.95
C THR A 97 -18.16 2.91 -21.50
N TYR A 98 -19.46 2.80 -21.20
CA TYR A 98 -19.93 2.46 -19.87
C TYR A 98 -19.58 1.02 -19.46
N PHE A 99 -19.85 0.04 -20.31
CA PHE A 99 -19.66 -1.38 -19.98
C PHE A 99 -18.19 -1.82 -19.99
N PHE A 100 -17.36 -1.26 -20.88
CA PHE A 100 -15.95 -1.65 -21.03
C PHE A 100 -14.96 -0.66 -20.41
N GLY A 101 -15.35 0.61 -20.23
CA GLY A 101 -14.48 1.62 -19.62
C GLY A 101 -14.87 1.90 -18.16
N ILE A 102 -16.05 2.49 -17.96
CA ILE A 102 -16.45 3.07 -16.67
C ILE A 102 -16.70 1.97 -15.62
N ARG A 103 -17.57 1.00 -15.92
CA ARG A 103 -17.97 -0.04 -14.95
C ARG A 103 -16.80 -0.92 -14.46
N PRO A 104 -15.90 -1.44 -15.31
CA PRO A 104 -14.74 -2.20 -14.83
C PRO A 104 -13.76 -1.31 -14.06
N SER A 105 -13.54 -0.06 -14.47
CA SER A 105 -12.68 0.87 -13.72
C SER A 105 -13.23 1.19 -12.33
N GLN A 106 -14.55 1.37 -12.20
CA GLN A 106 -15.20 1.54 -10.89
C GLN A 106 -15.03 0.30 -10.01
N LYS A 107 -15.19 -0.91 -10.57
CA LYS A 107 -14.95 -2.15 -9.83
C LYS A 107 -13.50 -2.26 -9.36
N ALA A 108 -12.53 -1.96 -10.22
CA ALA A 108 -11.12 -1.97 -9.88
C ALA A 108 -10.79 -0.93 -8.80
N LEU A 109 -11.39 0.27 -8.85
CA LEU A 109 -11.26 1.29 -7.80
C LEU A 109 -11.84 0.83 -6.48
N ILE A 110 -13.03 0.23 -6.46
CA ILE A 110 -13.64 -0.32 -5.24
C ILE A 110 -12.79 -1.46 -4.67
N GLU A 111 -12.26 -2.34 -5.52
CA GLU A 111 -11.37 -3.42 -5.09
C GLU A 111 -10.03 -2.89 -4.58
N PHE A 112 -9.49 -1.84 -5.21
CA PHE A 112 -8.30 -1.14 -4.76
C PHE A 112 -8.55 -0.47 -3.41
N GLU A 113 -9.61 0.31 -3.25
CA GLU A 113 -9.98 0.98 -2.00
C GLU A 113 -10.17 -0.02 -0.86
N LYS A 114 -10.77 -1.18 -1.14
CA LYS A 114 -10.93 -2.25 -0.14
C LYS A 114 -9.63 -2.92 0.27
N ASN A 115 -8.63 -2.97 -0.61
CA ASN A 115 -7.42 -3.77 -0.41
C ASN A 115 -6.15 -2.94 -0.24
N ILE A 116 -6.18 -1.62 -0.49
CA ILE A 116 -4.99 -0.76 -0.48
C ILE A 116 -4.36 -0.74 0.90
N ASP A 117 -5.16 -0.60 1.95
CA ASP A 117 -4.65 -0.56 3.33
C ASP A 117 -3.97 -1.88 3.70
N SER A 118 -4.57 -3.01 3.33
CA SER A 118 -3.99 -4.34 3.55
C SER A 118 -2.69 -4.53 2.78
N LYS A 119 -2.67 -4.21 1.49
CA LYS A 119 -1.46 -4.32 0.65
C LYS A 119 -0.36 -3.36 1.09
N MET A 120 -0.73 -2.17 1.54
CA MET A 120 0.23 -1.18 2.05
C MET A 120 0.81 -1.66 3.38
N ALA A 121 -0.01 -2.19 4.29
CA ALA A 121 0.46 -2.79 5.53
C ALA A 121 1.39 -3.98 5.26
N GLU A 122 1.03 -4.87 4.34
CA GLU A 122 1.85 -6.01 3.92
C GLU A 122 3.20 -5.54 3.34
N TYR A 123 3.19 -4.56 2.43
CA TYR A 123 4.40 -4.00 1.85
C TYR A 123 5.31 -3.33 2.90
N LEU A 124 4.72 -2.56 3.83
CA LEU A 124 5.47 -1.91 4.91
C LEU A 124 6.08 -2.96 5.85
N GLU A 125 5.33 -4.00 6.17
CA GLU A 125 5.83 -5.12 6.96
C GLU A 125 6.97 -5.87 6.24
N GLU A 126 6.82 -6.18 4.95
CA GLU A 126 7.85 -6.88 4.18
C GLU A 126 9.12 -6.02 4.06
N SER A 127 8.98 -4.74 3.71
CA SER A 127 10.08 -3.79 3.63
C SER A 127 10.81 -3.66 4.97
N ARG A 128 10.06 -3.52 6.08
CA ARG A 128 10.64 -3.49 7.43
C ARG A 128 11.41 -4.76 7.73
N ASN A 129 10.82 -5.93 7.48
CA ASN A 129 11.48 -7.21 7.77
C ASN A 129 12.77 -7.37 6.97
N LYS A 130 12.81 -6.94 5.70
CA LYS A 130 14.04 -6.90 4.90
C LYS A 130 15.10 -5.99 5.51
N GLN A 131 14.73 -4.81 5.99
CA GLN A 131 15.67 -3.89 6.64
C GLN A 131 16.21 -4.47 7.96
N ILE A 132 15.37 -5.15 8.75
CA ILE A 132 15.80 -5.85 9.96
C ILE A 132 16.78 -6.97 9.59
N ASP A 133 16.44 -7.81 8.60
CA ASP A 133 17.31 -8.90 8.17
C ASP A 133 18.68 -8.39 7.70
N GLN A 134 18.69 -7.32 6.90
CA GLN A 134 19.92 -6.66 6.45
C GLN A 134 20.72 -6.06 7.62
N ALA A 135 20.06 -5.41 8.57
CA ALA A 135 20.74 -4.87 9.75
C ALA A 135 21.38 -5.99 10.59
N ILE A 136 20.72 -7.14 10.75
CA ILE A 136 21.28 -8.29 11.46
C ILE A 136 22.50 -8.85 10.72
N GLU A 137 22.43 -8.95 9.40
CA GLU A 137 23.56 -9.39 8.56
C GLU A 137 24.77 -8.46 8.71
N ASN A 138 24.53 -7.15 8.70
CA ASN A 138 25.56 -6.13 8.89
C ASN A 138 26.26 -6.19 10.26
N LEU A 139 25.69 -6.87 11.27
CA LEU A 139 26.36 -7.05 12.57
C LEU A 139 27.61 -7.94 12.49
N SER A 140 27.73 -8.75 11.44
CA SER A 140 28.87 -9.65 11.23
C SER A 140 29.95 -9.06 10.32
N GLU A 141 29.73 -7.84 9.82
CA GLU A 141 30.65 -7.17 8.89
C GLU A 141 31.89 -6.60 9.60
N ALA A 142 32.99 -6.49 8.85
CA ALA A 142 34.22 -5.90 9.37
C ALA A 142 34.11 -4.38 9.56
N ASP A 143 33.26 -3.72 8.77
CA ASP A 143 33.05 -2.27 8.80
C ASP A 143 32.29 -1.85 10.08
N GLN A 144 33.00 -1.14 10.96
CA GLN A 144 32.46 -0.68 12.23
C GLN A 144 31.32 0.33 12.07
N GLU A 145 31.32 1.15 11.02
CA GLU A 145 30.25 2.12 10.77
C GLU A 145 28.94 1.39 10.42
N LEU A 146 29.02 0.36 9.57
CA LEU A 146 27.86 -0.48 9.25
C LEU A 146 27.31 -1.19 10.49
N VAL A 147 28.20 -1.74 11.34
CA VAL A 147 27.79 -2.38 12.59
C VAL A 147 27.10 -1.40 13.53
N ILE A 148 27.63 -0.17 13.71
CA ILE A 148 27.02 0.85 14.57
C ILE A 148 25.64 1.25 14.04
N ASN A 149 25.52 1.48 12.74
CA ASN A 149 24.25 1.82 12.10
C ASN A 149 23.22 0.70 12.26
N ALA A 150 23.63 -0.56 12.12
CA ALA A 150 22.80 -1.73 12.36
C ALA A 150 22.31 -1.80 13.82
N ILE A 151 23.21 -1.64 14.79
CA ILE A 151 22.86 -1.62 16.22
C ILE A 151 21.85 -0.53 16.54
N ASN A 152 22.06 0.68 16.02
CA ASN A 152 21.15 1.81 16.23
C ASN A 152 19.77 1.53 15.62
N PHE A 153 19.74 1.04 14.38
CA PHE A 153 18.50 0.68 13.69
C PHE A 153 17.71 -0.39 14.46
N LEU A 154 18.36 -1.47 14.87
CA LEU A 154 17.73 -2.57 15.62
C LEU A 154 17.22 -2.11 16.99
N SER A 155 17.95 -1.21 17.66
CA SER A 155 17.54 -0.63 18.94
C SER A 155 16.24 0.18 18.81
N ILE A 156 16.15 1.01 17.77
CA ILE A 156 14.97 1.86 17.53
C ILE A 156 13.77 1.02 17.10
N THR A 157 13.99 -0.05 16.31
CA THR A 157 12.93 -0.90 15.78
C THR A 157 12.46 -2.02 16.71
N ASN A 158 13.09 -2.20 17.88
CA ASN A 158 12.77 -3.24 18.86
C ASN A 158 11.28 -3.32 19.23
N HIS A 159 10.61 -2.17 19.37
CA HIS A 159 9.19 -2.08 19.72
C HIS A 159 8.25 -2.76 18.69
N GLN A 160 8.72 -2.98 17.47
CA GLN A 160 7.96 -3.63 16.39
C GLN A 160 8.01 -5.15 16.49
N GLY A 161 8.93 -5.69 17.31
CA GLY A 161 9.14 -7.11 17.50
C GLY A 161 9.93 -7.77 16.37
N PHE A 162 10.53 -8.92 16.69
CA PHE A 162 11.32 -9.73 15.77
C PHE A 162 10.60 -11.04 15.43
N LYS A 163 10.80 -11.50 14.19
CA LYS A 163 10.42 -12.84 13.76
C LYS A 163 11.33 -13.89 14.37
N GLU A 164 10.86 -15.12 14.44
CA GLU A 164 11.60 -16.26 15.02
C GLU A 164 12.98 -16.47 14.38
N ASN A 165 13.05 -16.40 13.06
CA ASN A 165 14.30 -16.51 12.30
C ASN A 165 15.27 -15.35 12.60
N GLN A 166 14.76 -14.15 12.87
CA GLN A 166 15.57 -12.99 13.23
C GLN A 166 16.14 -13.12 14.64
N ILE A 167 15.33 -13.61 15.59
CA ILE A 167 15.78 -13.94 16.95
C ILE A 167 16.88 -15.00 16.90
N PHE A 168 16.70 -16.03 16.07
CA PHE A 168 17.73 -17.05 15.84
C PHE A 168 19.04 -16.48 15.29
N LYS A 169 18.98 -15.60 14.28
CA LYS A 169 20.17 -14.92 13.75
C LYS A 169 20.87 -14.07 14.81
N LEU A 170 20.12 -13.28 15.59
CA LEU A 170 20.66 -12.45 16.68
C LEU A 170 21.33 -13.30 17.78
N PHE A 171 20.75 -14.46 18.09
CA PHE A 171 21.35 -15.42 19.01
C PHE A 171 22.71 -15.94 18.52
N HIS A 172 22.83 -16.28 17.23
CA HIS A 172 24.12 -16.66 16.64
C HIS A 172 25.13 -15.52 16.70
N VAL A 173 24.72 -14.29 16.37
CA VAL A 173 25.59 -13.11 16.49
C VAL A 173 26.11 -12.96 17.92
N LEU A 174 25.29 -13.14 18.96
CA LEU A 174 25.78 -13.05 20.34
C LEU A 174 26.82 -14.12 20.70
N LYS A 175 26.65 -15.35 20.20
CA LYS A 175 27.55 -16.46 20.51
C LYS A 175 28.85 -16.43 19.72
N GLU A 176 28.79 -16.01 18.46
CA GLU A 176 29.87 -16.24 17.49
C GLU A 176 30.61 -14.96 17.08
N SER A 177 30.04 -13.78 17.30
CA SER A 177 30.65 -12.52 16.84
C SER A 177 31.76 -12.01 17.75
N ASN A 178 32.71 -11.31 17.12
CA ASN A 178 33.75 -10.52 17.77
C ASN A 178 33.26 -9.12 18.21
N LEU A 179 31.94 -8.94 18.37
CA LEU A 179 31.39 -7.68 18.88
C LEU A 179 31.88 -7.42 20.31
N ASP A 180 32.10 -6.15 20.62
CA ASP A 180 32.41 -5.68 21.97
C ASP A 180 31.18 -5.76 22.89
N ASP A 181 31.45 -5.74 24.20
CA ASP A 181 30.41 -5.92 25.22
C ASP A 181 29.24 -4.93 25.12
N PRO A 182 29.45 -3.62 24.83
CA PRO A 182 28.34 -2.68 24.66
C PRO A 182 27.39 -3.08 23.52
N LYS A 183 27.92 -3.51 22.37
CA LYS A 183 27.09 -3.93 21.23
C LYS A 183 26.38 -5.25 21.52
N LYS A 184 27.09 -6.22 22.14
CA LYS A 184 26.48 -7.46 22.63
C LYS A 184 25.36 -7.18 23.64
N MET A 185 25.50 -6.15 24.46
CA MET A 185 24.50 -5.82 25.48
C MET A 185 23.22 -5.32 24.83
N VAL A 186 23.34 -4.51 23.79
CA VAL A 186 22.18 -4.08 23.00
C VAL A 186 21.47 -5.30 22.44
N ILE A 187 22.18 -6.20 21.77
CA ILE A 187 21.58 -7.39 21.16
C ILE A 187 20.94 -8.31 22.22
N ALA A 188 21.59 -8.48 23.38
CA ALA A 188 21.03 -9.22 24.50
C ALA A 188 19.72 -8.57 24.98
N ASN A 189 19.67 -7.24 25.11
CA ASN A 189 18.41 -6.57 25.47
C ASN A 189 17.31 -6.76 24.41
N LEU A 190 17.65 -6.80 23.11
CA LEU A 190 16.69 -7.12 22.05
C LEU A 190 16.11 -8.54 22.23
N LEU A 191 16.96 -9.53 22.47
CA LEU A 191 16.52 -10.92 22.73
C LEU A 191 15.70 -11.06 24.01
N SER A 192 15.93 -10.20 25.02
CA SER A 192 15.23 -10.28 26.31
C SER A 192 13.74 -9.92 26.23
N SER A 193 13.30 -9.30 25.13
CA SER A 193 11.95 -8.76 24.99
C SER A 193 10.84 -9.80 24.81
N LYS A 194 11.16 -11.01 24.32
CA LYS A 194 10.15 -12.00 23.93
C LYS A 194 10.56 -13.42 24.30
N LYS A 195 9.63 -14.20 24.89
CA LYS A 195 9.83 -15.62 25.18
C LYS A 195 10.19 -16.38 23.90
N ASN A 196 11.33 -17.04 23.92
CA ASN A 196 11.84 -17.81 22.80
C ASN A 196 12.82 -18.89 23.30
N ILE A 197 12.92 -20.02 22.61
CA ILE A 197 13.82 -21.13 22.98
C ILE A 197 15.29 -20.68 22.93
N TYR A 198 15.72 -19.99 21.87
CA TYR A 198 17.09 -19.48 21.70
C TYR A 198 17.45 -18.43 22.76
N ALA A 199 16.54 -17.50 23.05
CA ALA A 199 16.72 -16.52 24.12
C ALA A 199 16.84 -17.22 25.49
N THR A 200 15.99 -18.21 25.75
CA THR A 200 16.04 -19.02 26.98
C THR A 200 17.39 -19.72 27.13
N GLU A 201 17.85 -20.40 26.08
CA GLU A 201 19.14 -21.10 26.07
C GLU A 201 20.30 -20.14 26.35
N TYR A 202 20.32 -19.00 25.66
CA TYR A 202 21.34 -17.97 25.87
C TYR A 202 21.34 -17.47 27.32
N PHE A 203 20.19 -17.04 27.85
CA PHE A 203 20.13 -16.43 29.18
C PHE A 203 20.34 -17.42 30.33
N LYS A 204 20.07 -18.72 30.14
CA LYS A 204 20.47 -19.76 31.09
C LYS A 204 21.98 -19.74 31.32
N SER A 205 22.75 -19.69 30.23
CA SER A 205 24.22 -19.63 30.32
C SER A 205 24.70 -18.32 30.92
N VAL A 206 24.06 -17.20 30.57
CA VAL A 206 24.48 -15.86 31.03
C VAL A 206 24.26 -15.67 32.53
N LEU A 207 23.16 -16.20 33.10
CA LEU A 207 22.87 -16.01 34.52
C LEU A 207 23.93 -16.66 35.44
N GLN A 208 24.63 -17.68 34.95
CA GLN A 208 25.72 -18.34 35.68
C GLN A 208 27.07 -17.59 35.55
N LEU A 209 27.17 -16.64 34.62
CA LEU A 209 28.40 -15.89 34.40
C LEU A 209 28.46 -14.64 35.29
N LYS A 210 29.66 -14.31 35.78
CA LYS A 210 29.95 -13.04 36.47
C LYS A 210 30.18 -11.92 35.45
N ASN A 211 29.16 -11.59 34.66
CA ASN A 211 29.25 -10.59 33.60
C ASN A 211 28.11 -9.56 33.64
N ASN A 212 28.26 -8.49 32.86
CA ASN A 212 27.29 -7.39 32.81
C ASN A 212 25.94 -7.82 32.20
N PHE A 213 25.94 -8.88 31.37
CA PHE A 213 24.76 -9.39 30.66
C PHE A 213 23.74 -10.07 31.58
N LYS A 214 24.12 -10.39 32.83
CA LYS A 214 23.22 -10.94 33.84
C LYS A 214 21.97 -10.09 34.05
N SER A 215 22.09 -8.76 33.95
CA SER A 215 20.94 -7.85 34.00
C SER A 215 19.88 -8.15 32.94
N ALA A 216 20.28 -8.38 31.68
CA ALA A 216 19.37 -8.75 30.60
C ALA A 216 18.74 -10.13 30.82
N ALA A 217 19.50 -11.09 31.37
CA ALA A 217 19.00 -12.41 31.72
C ALA A 217 17.91 -12.35 32.81
N ILE A 218 18.14 -11.56 33.88
CA ILE A 218 17.16 -11.36 34.95
C ILE A 218 15.86 -10.77 34.40
N LYS A 219 15.96 -9.72 33.58
CA LYS A 219 14.79 -9.10 32.92
C LYS A 219 14.04 -10.10 32.04
N TYR A 220 14.76 -10.90 31.25
CA TYR A 220 14.15 -11.92 30.40
C TYR A 220 13.31 -12.92 31.21
N PHE A 221 13.90 -13.53 32.24
CA PHE A 221 13.19 -14.53 33.03
C PHE A 221 12.06 -13.92 33.86
N ALA A 222 12.23 -12.69 34.38
CA ALA A 222 11.17 -11.98 35.09
C ALA A 222 9.87 -11.85 34.27
N ASN A 223 9.98 -11.69 32.94
CA ASN A 223 8.82 -11.63 32.05
C ASN A 223 8.37 -13.00 31.51
N ASN A 224 9.30 -13.92 31.24
CA ASN A 224 9.03 -15.02 30.32
C ASN A 224 9.18 -16.44 30.90
N GLY A 225 9.71 -16.62 32.12
CA GLY A 225 9.97 -17.98 32.62
C GLY A 225 10.61 -18.10 33.99
N LEU A 226 10.37 -17.15 34.90
CA LEU A 226 10.98 -17.17 36.23
C LEU A 226 10.62 -18.43 37.02
N SER A 227 9.34 -18.82 37.04
CA SER A 227 8.87 -20.01 37.78
C SER A 227 9.55 -21.29 37.32
N GLU A 228 9.73 -21.44 36.02
CA GLU A 228 10.38 -22.59 35.38
C GLU A 228 11.90 -22.64 35.62
N ASN A 229 12.50 -21.49 36.00
CA ASN A 229 13.96 -21.31 36.05
C ASN A 229 14.45 -20.71 37.38
N VAL A 230 13.63 -20.76 38.45
CA VAL A 230 13.96 -20.16 39.76
C VAL A 230 15.25 -20.72 40.35
N ASN A 231 15.56 -22.00 40.08
CA ASN A 231 16.80 -22.63 40.52
C ASN A 231 18.04 -21.90 40.03
N LEU A 232 18.03 -21.31 38.84
CA LEU A 232 19.17 -20.54 38.34
C LEU A 232 19.46 -19.30 39.21
N PHE A 233 18.41 -18.68 39.76
CA PHE A 233 18.55 -17.54 40.66
C PHE A 233 19.03 -17.97 42.04
N ARG A 234 18.54 -19.11 42.53
CA ARG A 234 19.01 -19.74 43.78
C ARG A 234 20.51 -20.07 43.69
N ASP A 235 20.92 -20.70 42.61
CA ASP A 235 22.33 -21.05 42.34
C ASP A 235 23.18 -19.78 42.24
N SER A 236 22.73 -18.77 41.48
CA SER A 236 23.42 -17.48 41.36
C SER A 236 23.63 -16.78 42.71
N LEU A 237 22.63 -16.80 43.59
CA LEU A 237 22.72 -16.23 44.93
C LEU A 237 23.58 -17.09 45.88
N LYS A 238 23.64 -18.40 45.68
CA LYS A 238 24.45 -19.30 46.50
C LYS A 238 25.94 -19.23 46.15
N GLU A 239 26.27 -19.07 44.88
CA GLU A 239 27.66 -19.11 44.36
C GLU A 239 28.38 -17.76 44.38
N THR A 240 27.66 -16.66 44.64
CA THR A 240 28.26 -15.32 44.74
C THR A 240 29.05 -15.15 46.04
N SER A 241 30.10 -14.33 45.99
CA SER A 241 30.85 -13.92 47.19
C SER A 241 30.17 -12.79 47.98
N ASP A 242 29.20 -12.10 47.36
CA ASP A 242 28.46 -10.99 47.95
C ASP A 242 26.96 -11.22 47.69
N GLN A 243 26.32 -11.93 48.63
CA GLN A 243 24.90 -12.28 48.54
C GLN A 243 24.01 -11.03 48.57
N ASN A 244 24.41 -10.02 49.35
CA ASN A 244 23.70 -8.77 49.48
C ASN A 244 23.58 -8.08 48.11
N LYS A 245 24.71 -7.87 47.43
CA LYS A 245 24.74 -7.26 46.10
C LYS A 245 23.96 -8.07 45.06
N GLU A 246 24.14 -9.38 45.03
CA GLU A 246 23.47 -10.25 44.06
C GLU A 246 21.95 -10.26 44.26
N PHE A 247 21.50 -10.37 45.51
CA PHE A 247 20.08 -10.32 45.86
C PHE A 247 19.44 -8.99 45.44
N HIS A 248 20.07 -7.87 45.81
CA HIS A 248 19.59 -6.54 45.42
C HIS A 248 19.55 -6.37 43.89
N MET A 249 20.57 -6.86 43.18
CA MET A 249 20.63 -6.79 41.72
C MET A 249 19.49 -7.60 41.07
N ILE A 250 19.26 -8.82 41.54
CA ILE A 250 18.16 -9.68 41.05
C ILE A 250 16.82 -8.95 41.26
N LEU A 251 16.53 -8.52 42.48
CA LEU A 251 15.25 -7.89 42.79
C LEU A 251 15.08 -6.54 42.09
N TYR A 252 16.14 -5.75 41.94
CA TYR A 252 16.10 -4.46 41.23
C TYR A 252 15.77 -4.63 39.75
N TYR A 253 16.40 -5.58 39.06
CA TYR A 253 16.09 -5.81 37.64
C TYR A 253 14.74 -6.51 37.44
N CYS A 254 14.32 -7.36 38.38
CA CYS A 254 12.95 -7.88 38.40
C CYS A 254 11.93 -6.76 38.60
N SER A 255 12.13 -5.85 39.56
CA SER A 255 11.15 -4.78 39.86
C SER A 255 10.97 -3.82 38.70
N GLY A 256 12.05 -3.45 38.02
CA GLY A 256 12.01 -2.59 36.83
C GLY A 256 11.33 -3.23 35.61
N THR A 257 11.00 -4.53 35.68
CA THR A 257 10.47 -5.32 34.55
C THR A 257 9.09 -5.89 34.85
N ASN A 258 8.95 -6.62 35.96
CA ASN A 258 7.72 -7.27 36.38
C ASN A 258 7.67 -7.37 37.91
N ILE A 259 6.81 -6.58 38.55
CA ILE A 259 6.70 -6.59 40.02
C ILE A 259 6.27 -7.96 40.59
N ASN A 260 5.51 -8.74 39.83
CA ASN A 260 5.09 -10.07 40.27
C ASN A 260 6.28 -11.05 40.35
N ALA A 261 7.33 -10.83 39.57
CA ALA A 261 8.58 -11.59 39.67
C ALA A 261 9.27 -11.36 41.01
N VAL A 262 9.27 -10.11 41.50
CA VAL A 262 9.80 -9.77 42.84
C VAL A 262 8.97 -10.47 43.92
N ILE A 263 7.64 -10.35 43.86
CA ILE A 263 6.74 -10.99 44.83
C ILE A 263 6.93 -12.52 44.83
N PHE A 264 7.11 -13.12 43.66
CA PHE A 264 7.40 -14.54 43.52
C PHE A 264 8.69 -14.92 44.25
N LEU A 265 9.80 -14.23 43.98
CA LEU A 265 11.09 -14.51 44.63
C LEU A 265 11.05 -14.29 46.14
N LEU A 266 10.39 -13.24 46.60
CA LEU A 266 10.24 -12.95 48.04
C LEU A 266 9.34 -13.97 48.77
N ASN A 267 8.54 -14.74 48.03
CA ASN A 267 7.75 -15.86 48.57
C ASN A 267 8.44 -17.23 48.38
N ASP A 268 9.51 -17.30 47.60
CA ASP A 268 10.24 -18.53 47.36
C ASP A 268 11.10 -18.89 48.57
N LYS A 269 10.71 -19.91 49.34
CA LYS A 269 11.38 -20.27 50.59
C LYS A 269 12.85 -20.61 50.38
N GLU A 270 13.16 -21.42 49.37
CA GLU A 270 14.53 -21.84 49.11
C GLU A 270 15.42 -20.66 48.71
N PHE A 271 14.94 -19.72 47.89
CA PHE A 271 15.67 -18.51 47.56
C PHE A 271 15.97 -17.64 48.79
N ILE A 272 15.00 -17.51 49.70
CA ILE A 272 15.15 -16.74 50.95
C ILE A 272 15.97 -17.48 52.02
N ASP A 273 15.97 -18.81 52.01
CA ASP A 273 16.69 -19.64 52.99
C ASP A 273 18.18 -19.80 52.68
N ILE A 274 18.61 -19.45 51.46
CA ILE A 274 20.03 -19.42 51.06
C ILE A 274 20.79 -18.23 51.67
N ILE A 275 20.07 -17.21 52.14
CA ILE A 275 20.66 -15.99 52.70
C ILE A 275 21.44 -16.31 53.99
N ASP A 276 22.72 -15.93 54.01
CA ASP A 276 23.61 -16.10 55.15
C ASP A 276 23.22 -15.22 56.35
N SER A 277 23.81 -15.52 57.52
CA SER A 277 23.46 -14.83 58.77
C SER A 277 23.77 -13.34 58.76
N ASP A 278 24.85 -12.94 58.08
CA ASP A 278 25.31 -11.56 58.07
C ASP A 278 24.36 -10.71 57.22
N PHE A 279 24.01 -11.20 56.03
CA PHE A 279 23.03 -10.55 55.17
C PHE A 279 21.61 -10.63 55.75
N ALA A 280 21.23 -11.72 56.41
CA ALA A 280 19.95 -11.82 57.13
C ALA A 280 19.78 -10.71 58.18
N ASN A 281 20.85 -10.39 58.93
CA ASN A 281 20.82 -9.30 59.90
C ASN A 281 20.61 -7.93 59.22
N ILE A 282 21.26 -7.68 58.08
CA ILE A 282 21.06 -6.45 57.28
C ILE A 282 19.60 -6.32 56.85
N ILE A 283 18.99 -7.39 56.32
CA ILE A 283 17.58 -7.39 55.92
C ILE A 283 16.69 -7.10 57.12
N LYS A 284 16.92 -7.77 58.26
CA LYS A 284 16.16 -7.56 59.50
C LYS A 284 16.21 -6.11 59.95
N THR A 285 17.41 -5.51 60.02
CA THR A 285 17.62 -4.10 60.37
C THR A 285 16.86 -3.17 59.41
N ASN A 286 16.94 -3.42 58.10
CA ASN A 286 16.23 -2.60 57.10
C ASN A 286 14.71 -2.69 57.24
N ILE A 287 14.16 -3.88 57.49
CA ILE A 287 12.72 -4.07 57.73
C ILE A 287 12.28 -3.37 59.02
N GLN A 288 13.07 -3.45 60.10
CA GLN A 288 12.73 -2.86 61.40
C GLN A 288 12.78 -1.33 61.40
N HIS A 289 13.78 -0.74 60.74
CA HIS A 289 13.97 0.72 60.77
C HIS A 289 13.31 1.46 59.61
N GLY A 290 12.89 0.78 58.55
CA GLY A 290 12.40 1.45 57.34
C GLY A 290 11.68 0.52 56.37
N ILE A 291 10.67 -0.23 56.85
CA ILE A 291 9.88 -1.15 56.02
C ILE A 291 9.37 -0.49 54.72
N SER A 292 8.89 0.75 54.79
CA SER A 292 8.36 1.45 53.62
C SER A 292 9.48 1.76 52.61
N SER A 293 10.66 2.19 53.06
CA SER A 293 11.82 2.44 52.20
C SER A 293 12.35 1.15 51.56
N PHE A 294 12.39 0.05 52.32
CA PHE A 294 12.79 -1.26 51.80
C PHE A 294 11.82 -1.77 50.74
N ALA A 295 10.49 -1.67 50.97
CA ALA A 295 9.48 -2.04 49.99
C ALA A 295 9.59 -1.19 48.71
N GLN A 296 9.73 0.13 48.85
CA GLN A 296 9.83 1.06 47.72
C GLN A 296 11.06 0.82 46.86
N SER A 297 12.18 0.36 47.44
CA SER A 297 13.41 0.04 46.70
C SER A 297 13.20 -1.05 45.63
N TYR A 298 12.12 -1.83 45.74
CA TYR A 298 11.73 -2.86 44.78
C TYR A 298 10.36 -2.61 44.16
N GLY A 299 9.83 -1.39 44.25
CA GLY A 299 8.53 -1.04 43.67
C GLY A 299 7.32 -1.69 44.36
N LEU A 300 7.48 -2.18 45.59
CA LEU A 300 6.41 -2.80 46.37
C LEU A 300 5.75 -1.78 47.30
N THR A 301 4.46 -1.99 47.56
CA THR A 301 3.80 -1.39 48.73
C THR A 301 4.21 -2.13 50.01
N GLU A 302 4.06 -1.47 51.15
CA GLU A 302 4.33 -2.08 52.45
C GLU A 302 3.48 -3.35 52.69
N ASN A 303 2.21 -3.32 52.30
CA ASN A 303 1.32 -4.48 52.46
C ASN A 303 1.77 -5.67 51.60
N GLN A 304 2.16 -5.43 50.35
CA GLN A 304 2.70 -6.49 49.49
C GLN A 304 3.96 -7.12 50.09
N LEU A 305 4.83 -6.31 50.70
CA LEU A 305 6.00 -6.83 51.39
C LEU A 305 5.59 -7.67 52.62
N LYS A 306 4.67 -7.18 53.45
CA LYS A 306 4.20 -7.88 54.66
C LYS A 306 3.63 -9.27 54.38
N ASP A 307 3.02 -9.44 53.21
CA ASP A 307 2.44 -10.72 52.80
C ASP A 307 3.49 -11.77 52.39
N THR A 308 4.74 -11.34 52.12
CA THR A 308 5.80 -12.22 51.63
C THR A 308 6.41 -13.14 52.70
N TYR A 309 6.99 -14.26 52.25
CA TYR A 309 7.77 -15.14 53.12
C TYR A 309 8.98 -14.43 53.74
N LEU A 310 9.72 -13.63 52.95
CA LEU A 310 10.85 -12.83 53.45
C LEU A 310 10.45 -11.97 54.65
N PHE A 311 9.35 -11.22 54.56
CA PHE A 311 8.90 -10.41 55.69
C PHE A 311 8.56 -11.28 56.90
N LYS A 312 7.78 -12.35 56.73
CA LYS A 312 7.38 -13.24 57.84
C LYS A 312 8.59 -13.87 58.54
N LYS A 313 9.65 -14.20 57.79
CA LYS A 313 10.89 -14.79 58.31
C LYS A 313 11.71 -13.79 59.14
N PHE A 314 11.92 -12.58 58.62
CA PHE A 314 12.85 -11.63 59.25
C PHE A 314 12.19 -10.59 60.17
N SER A 315 10.87 -10.40 60.10
CA SER A 315 10.16 -9.52 61.05
C SER A 315 9.88 -10.21 62.40
N ASN A 316 9.57 -11.51 62.39
CA ASN A 316 9.19 -12.28 63.59
C ASN A 316 10.36 -12.87 64.37
N ALA A 317 11.61 -12.76 63.89
CA ALA A 317 12.79 -13.30 64.59
C ALA A 317 13.22 -12.43 65.80
N SER A 318 12.27 -11.77 66.46
CA SER A 318 12.44 -10.97 67.67
C SER A 318 11.46 -11.46 68.74
N SER A 319 11.54 -12.75 69.06
CA SER A 319 11.07 -13.33 70.32
C SER A 319 12.06 -14.39 70.76
#